data_AF-A0AB34HYF4-F1
#
_entry.id   AF-A0AB34HYF4-F1
#
_cell.length_a   1.000
_cell.length_b   1.000
_cell.length_c   1.000
_cell.angle_alpha   90.00
_cell.angle_beta   90.00
_cell.angle_gamma   90.00
#
_symmetry.space_group_name_H-M   'P 1'
#
loop_
_entity.id
_entity.type
_entity.pdbx_description
1 polymer ?
#
loop_
_entity_poly.entity_id
_entity_poly.type
_entity_poly.pdbx_seq_one_letter_code
_entity_poly.pdbx_strand_id
1 'polypeptide(L)' 'MKLNISFLATGCQKLIEVDDEQKLHTFYEKRVATEVAADALGEEWKGYVVRISGGNDKQGFPMKQGVLTHG' A
#
# COMPACT_ATOMS: atom_id res chain seq x y z
N MET A 1 -3.66 8.15 5.65
CA MET A 1 -2.38 7.57 5.17
C MET A 1 -2.16 7.97 3.71
N LYS A 2 -0.91 8.08 3.24
CA LYS A 2 -0.62 8.30 1.80
C LYS A 2 -0.20 7.00 1.15
N LEU A 3 -0.82 6.65 0.02
CA LEU A 3 -0.44 5.48 -0.78
C LEU A 3 0.20 5.95 -2.08
N ASN A 4 1.47 5.56 -2.30
CA ASN A 4 2.15 5.75 -3.57
C ASN A 4 2.04 4.48 -4.40
N ILE A 5 1.23 4.52 -5.46
CA ILE A 5 0.93 3.38 -6.31
C ILE A 5 1.64 3.58 -7.65
N SER A 6 2.50 2.62 -8.00
CA SER A 6 3.27 2.64 -9.26
C SER A 6 2.83 1.50 -10.18
N PHE A 7 2.80 1.78 -11.49
CA PHE A 7 2.51 0.79 -12.51
C PHE A 7 3.70 0.66 -13.46
N LEU A 8 4.41 -0.46 -13.35
CA LEU A 8 5.70 -0.67 -14.03
C LEU A 8 5.59 -0.67 -15.56
N ALA A 9 4.49 -1.20 -16.11
CA ALA A 9 4.35 -1.35 -17.55
C ALA A 9 4.29 -0.02 -18.30
N THR A 10 3.77 1.04 -17.66
CA THR A 10 3.72 2.39 -18.24
C THR A 10 4.68 3.37 -17.57
N GLY A 11 5.32 2.97 -16.47
CA GLY A 11 6.16 3.86 -15.65
C GLY A 11 5.39 4.96 -14.93
N CYS A 12 4.05 4.88 -14.87
CA CYS A 12 3.24 5.88 -14.20
C CYS A 12 3.18 5.63 -12.69
N GLN A 13 3.06 6.73 -11.93
CA GLN A 13 2.83 6.68 -10.49
C GLN A 13 1.69 7.63 -10.10
N LYS A 14 0.92 7.25 -9.09
CA LYS A 14 -0.16 8.06 -8.52
C LYS A 14 -0.04 8.02 -7.00
N LEU A 15 0.00 9.21 -6.39
CA LEU A 15 -0.12 9.38 -4.95
C LEU A 15 -1.58 9.64 -4.61
N ILE A 16 -2.14 8.86 -3.68
CA ILE A 16 -3.48 9.11 -3.15
C ILE A 16 -3.42 9.31 -1.64
N GLU A 17 -4.21 10.25 -1.15
CA GLU A 17 -4.42 10.47 0.28
C GLU A 17 -5.73 9.77 0.66
N VAL A 18 -5.65 8.87 1.64
CA VAL A 18 -6.78 8.07 2.11
C VAL A 18 -6.88 8.27 3.61
N ASP A 19 -7.92 8.97 4.06
CA ASP A 19 -8.15 9.24 5.48
C ASP A 19 -9.10 8.22 6.13
N ASP A 20 -9.89 7.52 5.32
CA ASP A 20 -10.82 6.50 5.79
C ASP A 20 -10.07 5.22 6.20
N GLU A 21 -10.06 4.94 7.51
CA GLU A 21 -9.44 3.74 8.07
C GLU A 21 -10.06 2.43 7.56
N GLN A 22 -11.36 2.41 7.24
CA GLN A 22 -12.01 1.20 6.77
C GLN A 22 -11.42 0.74 5.43
N LYS A 23 -11.03 1.71 4.58
CA LYS A 23 -10.34 1.44 3.31
C LYS A 23 -8.91 0.94 3.52
N LEU A 24 -8.24 1.44 4.57
CA LEU A 24 -6.85 1.11 4.88
C LEU A 24 -6.68 -0.25 5.55
N HIS A 25 -7.72 -0.77 6.20
CA HIS A 25 -7.69 -2.05 6.93
C HIS A 25 -7.16 -3.22 6.09
N THR A 26 -7.37 -3.19 4.78
CA THR A 26 -6.86 -4.22 3.84
C THR A 26 -5.33 -4.34 3.84
N PHE A 27 -4.60 -3.26 4.16
CA PHE A 27 -3.14 -3.25 4.19
C PHE A 27 -2.56 -3.65 5.56
N TYR A 28 -3.38 -3.69 6.61
CA TYR A 28 -2.91 -4.03 7.95
C TYR A 28 -2.57 -5.51 8.08
N GLU A 29 -1.57 -5.81 8.91
CA GLU A 29 -1.02 -7.15 9.13
C GLU A 29 -0.49 -7.85 7.86
N LYS A 30 -0.30 -7.09 6.77
CA LYS A 30 0.30 -7.59 5.53
C LYS A 30 1.79 -7.29 5.53
N ARG A 31 2.57 -8.23 4.99
CA ARG A 31 4.01 -8.08 4.85
C ARG A 31 4.34 -7.36 3.55
N VAL A 32 5.54 -6.77 3.50
CA VAL A 32 6.13 -6.35 2.23
C VAL A 32 6.19 -7.55 1.28
N ALA A 33 5.95 -7.31 0.00
CA ALA A 33 5.77 -8.28 -1.08
C ALA A 33 4.45 -9.07 -1.06
N THR A 34 3.55 -8.87 -0.09
CA THR A 34 2.19 -9.45 -0.15
C THR A 34 1.32 -8.75 -1.19
N GLU A 35 0.54 -9.54 -1.91
CA GLU A 35 -0.50 -9.07 -2.83
C GLU A 35 -1.82 -8.86 -2.07
N VAL A 36 -2.49 -7.75 -2.35
CA VAL A 36 -3.77 -7.38 -1.72
C VAL A 36 -4.74 -6.87 -2.78
N ALA A 37 -6.02 -7.19 -2.62
CA ALA A 37 -7.08 -6.62 -3.45
C ALA A 37 -7.25 -5.13 -3.11
N ALA A 38 -7.34 -4.28 -4.12
CA ALA A 38 -7.47 -2.84 -3.94
C ALA A 38 -8.93 -2.34 -3.93
N ASP A 39 -9.91 -3.25 -4.02
CA ASP A 39 -11.35 -2.96 -4.11
C ASP A 39 -11.84 -2.02 -3.00
N ALA A 40 -11.25 -2.12 -1.80
CA ALA A 40 -11.61 -1.29 -0.65
C ALA A 40 -11.26 0.20 -0.83
N LEU A 41 -10.35 0.56 -1.73
CA LEU A 41 -9.92 1.95 -1.93
C LEU A 41 -11.00 2.81 -2.61
N GLY A 42 -11.79 2.20 -3.50
CA GLY A 42 -12.81 2.89 -4.29
C GLY A 42 -13.16 2.12 -5.57
N GLU A 43 -14.20 2.60 -6.27
CA GLU A 43 -14.67 1.98 -7.51
C GLU A 43 -13.60 1.99 -8.61
N GLU A 44 -12.73 3.00 -8.64
CA GLU A 44 -11.64 3.11 -9.62
C GLU A 44 -10.53 2.06 -9.42
N TRP A 45 -10.49 1.44 -8.24
CA TRP A 45 -9.54 0.38 -7.87
C TRP A 45 -10.17 -1.01 -7.88
N LYS A 46 -11.44 -1.13 -8.28
CA LYS A 46 -12.15 -2.41 -8.33
C LYS A 46 -11.50 -3.36 -9.34
N GLY A 47 -11.23 -4.59 -8.91
CA GLY A 47 -10.58 -5.63 -9.69
C GLY A 47 -9.06 -5.51 -9.74
N TYR A 48 -8.47 -4.48 -9.13
CA TYR A 48 -7.01 -4.36 -9.07
C TYR A 48 -6.43 -5.17 -7.92
N VAL A 49 -5.31 -5.83 -8.19
CA VAL A 49 -4.45 -6.42 -7.18
C VAL A 49 -3.16 -5.61 -7.13
N VAL A 50 -2.78 -5.17 -5.94
CA VAL A 50 -1.55 -4.41 -5.72
C VAL A 50 -0.60 -5.19 -4.84
N ARG A 51 0.70 -5.06 -5.10
CA ARG A 51 1.75 -5.64 -4.27
C ARG A 51 2.36 -4.56 -3.39
N ILE A 52 2.44 -4.80 -2.09
CA ILE A 52 3.09 -3.88 -1.15
C ILE A 52 4.60 -3.90 -1.41
N SER A 53 5.15 -2.84 -1.98
CA SER A 53 6.59 -2.74 -2.25
C SER A 53 7.40 -2.21 -1.06
N GLY A 54 6.74 -1.56 -0.10
CA GLY A 54 7.37 -0.98 1.08
C GLY A 54 6.50 0.12 1.68
N GLY A 55 7.10 0.92 2.55
CA GLY A 55 6.45 2.05 3.21
C GLY A 55 7.45 2.78 4.08
N ASN A 56 7.06 3.98 4.52
CA ASN A 56 7.79 4.75 5.52
C ASN A 56 6.88 5.00 6.71
N ASP A 57 7.45 4.99 7.92
CA ASP A 57 6.72 5.40 9.12
C ASP A 57 6.58 6.94 9.20
N LYS A 58 6.01 7.42 10.30
CA LYS A 58 5.81 8.86 10.53
C LYS A 58 7.12 9.65 10.69
N GLN A 59 8.20 9.00 11.13
CA GLN A 59 9.53 9.60 11.30
C GLN A 59 10.38 9.50 10.02
N GLY A 60 9.88 8.78 9.00
CA GLY A 60 10.55 8.59 7.71
C GLY A 60 11.43 7.34 7.66
N PHE A 61 11.38 6.45 8.66
CA PHE A 61 12.12 5.20 8.61
C PHE A 61 11.49 4.24 7.59
N PRO A 62 12.29 3.67 6.68
CA PRO A 62 11.78 2.76 5.66
C PRO A 62 11.55 1.36 6.25
N MET A 63 10.51 0.68 5.77
CA MET A 63 10.32 -0.75 6.02
C MET A 63 11.45 -1.56 5.38
N LYS A 64 11.93 -2.60 6.08
CA LYS A 64 12.96 -3.52 5.57
C LYS A 64 12.42 -4.94 5.48
N GLN A 65 12.50 -5.53 4.28
CA GLN A 65 12.11 -6.93 4.09
C GLN A 65 12.97 -7.85 4.97
N GLY A 66 12.32 -8.81 5.64
CA GLY A 66 12.97 -9.76 6.55
C GLY A 66 12.97 -9.34 8.01
N VAL A 67 12.60 -8.08 8.34
CA VAL A 67 12.34 -7.66 9.72
C VAL A 67 10.89 -7.97 10.05
N LEU A 68 10.66 -8.88 11.01
CA LEU A 68 9.33 -9.37 11.40
C LEU A 68 8.81 -8.63 12.64
N THR A 69 8.75 -7.30 12.58
CA THR A 69 8.20 -6.44 13.63
C THR A 69 7.18 -5.48 13.03
N HIS A 70 6.25 -4.96 13.86
CA HIS A 70 5.23 -4.00 13.45
C HIS A 70 5.66 -2.53 13.64
N GLY A 71 6.88 -2.32 14.13
CA GLY A 71 7.46 -1.04 14.54
C GLY A 71 8.62 -1.30 15.47
#